data_AF-A0A7W8DP59-F1
#
_entry.id   AF-A0A7W8DP59-F1
#
_cell.length_a   1.000
_cell.length_b   1.000
_cell.length_c   1.000
_cell.angle_alpha   90.00
_cell.angle_beta   90.00
_cell.angle_gamma   90.00
#
_symmetry.space_group_name_H-M   'P 1'
#
loop_
_entity.id
_entity.type
_entity.pdbx_description
1 polymer ?
#
loop_
_entity_poly.entity_id
_entity_poly.type
_entity_poly.pdbx_seq_one_letter_code
_entity_poly.pdbx_strand_id
1 'polypeptide(L)'
;MSDPLPKTPKGKLARLPAKLREAVCRRIHDGETAGQILPWLNALPEVIKACETHFEGELITPQNLSAWRMGGYQVWLSQRDEIEATRDRARYSLELAKASGGNLSEGALAQVTGEVMELMEEITAVRKAGGEIDPKALVAINKILVAARSRELDTLTHQLNLKKLEQKDRELALAEDKFQIQFVEAFLKHLDDKKAREIAESGVHKDIKMDQLRLHLFGRRPERQEGPP
;
A
#
# COMPACT_ATOMS: atom_id res chain seq x y z
N MET A 1 -13.05 -16.64 1.31
CA MET A 1 -13.80 -16.84 2.57
C MET A 1 -15.09 -16.04 2.43
N SER A 2 -16.22 -16.74 2.38
CA SER A 2 -17.53 -16.13 2.14
C SER A 2 -18.00 -15.40 3.40
N ASP A 3 -18.06 -14.07 3.32
CA ASP A 3 -18.65 -13.25 4.37
C ASP A 3 -20.18 -13.45 4.35
N PRO A 4 -20.84 -13.80 5.47
CA PRO A 4 -22.27 -14.05 5.47
C PRO A 4 -22.99 -12.70 5.41
N LEU A 5 -23.78 -12.52 4.34
CA LEU A 5 -24.76 -11.45 4.22
C LEU A 5 -25.49 -11.23 5.56
N PRO A 6 -25.67 -9.96 6.00
CA PRO A 6 -26.38 -9.65 7.23
C PRO A 6 -27.79 -10.25 7.19
N LYS A 7 -28.31 -10.70 8.35
CA LYS A 7 -29.54 -11.49 8.52
C LYS A 7 -30.57 -11.26 7.42
N THR A 8 -30.60 -12.17 6.45
CA THR A 8 -31.58 -12.19 5.36
C THR A 8 -32.99 -12.15 5.96
N PRO A 9 -33.92 -11.32 5.43
CA PRO A 9 -35.30 -11.27 5.91
C PRO A 9 -35.94 -12.66 5.91
N LYS A 10 -36.89 -12.93 6.82
CA LYS A 10 -37.63 -14.21 6.84
C LYS A 10 -38.58 -14.25 5.62
N GLY A 11 -38.37 -15.17 4.67
CA GLY A 11 -39.27 -15.33 3.51
C GLY A 11 -38.74 -16.32 2.45
N LYS A 12 -39.62 -16.72 1.51
CA LYS A 12 -39.30 -17.73 0.47
C LYS A 12 -38.03 -17.37 -0.33
N LEU A 13 -37.94 -16.12 -0.79
CA LEU A 13 -36.79 -15.60 -1.55
C LEU A 13 -35.48 -15.62 -0.75
N ALA A 14 -35.53 -15.50 0.58
CA ALA A 14 -34.35 -15.53 1.43
C ALA A 14 -33.72 -16.93 1.56
N ARG A 15 -34.53 -17.98 1.37
CA ARG A 15 -34.10 -19.38 1.42
C ARG A 15 -33.56 -19.88 0.09
N LEU A 16 -33.61 -19.07 -0.96
CA LEU A 16 -33.02 -19.43 -2.24
C LEU A 16 -31.48 -19.35 -2.19
N PRO A 17 -30.79 -20.16 -3.01
CA PRO A 17 -29.36 -20.04 -3.26
C PRO A 17 -28.94 -18.60 -3.55
N ALA A 18 -27.75 -18.21 -3.09
CA ALA A 18 -27.24 -16.85 -3.23
C ALA A 18 -27.24 -16.35 -4.68
N LYS A 19 -26.88 -17.22 -5.64
CA LYS A 19 -26.88 -16.92 -7.08
C LYS A 19 -28.27 -16.54 -7.60
N LEU A 20 -29.33 -17.21 -7.12
CA LEU A 20 -30.70 -16.89 -7.52
C LEU A 20 -31.20 -15.61 -6.86
N ARG A 21 -30.83 -15.37 -5.59
CA ARG A 21 -31.12 -14.08 -4.93
C ARG A 21 -30.48 -12.91 -5.68
N GLU A 22 -29.22 -13.07 -6.10
CA GLU A 22 -28.50 -12.07 -6.90
C GLU A 22 -29.15 -11.86 -8.28
N ALA A 23 -29.55 -12.93 -8.96
CA ALA A 23 -30.26 -12.83 -10.24
C ALA A 23 -31.61 -12.10 -10.10
N VAL A 24 -32.37 -12.38 -9.04
CA VAL A 24 -33.62 -11.66 -8.73
C VAL A 24 -33.33 -10.18 -8.46
N CYS A 25 -32.32 -9.85 -7.66
CA CYS A 25 -31.95 -8.46 -7.39
C CYS A 25 -31.53 -7.71 -8.66
N ARG A 26 -30.77 -8.34 -9.56
CA ARG A 26 -30.43 -7.76 -10.87
C ARG A 26 -31.66 -7.46 -11.72
N ARG A 27 -32.57 -8.43 -11.88
CA ARG A 27 -33.81 -8.21 -12.64
C ARG A 27 -34.68 -7.09 -12.06
N ILE A 28 -34.77 -6.99 -10.72
CA ILE A 28 -35.44 -5.87 -10.05
C ILE A 28 -34.74 -4.55 -10.38
N HIS A 29 -33.41 -4.53 -10.33
CA HIS A 29 -32.60 -3.35 -10.62
C HIS A 29 -32.73 -2.91 -12.09
N ASP A 30 -32.79 -3.85 -13.01
CA ASP A 30 -32.97 -3.63 -14.46
C ASP A 30 -34.41 -3.21 -14.83
N GLY A 31 -35.30 -3.07 -13.83
CA GLY A 31 -36.66 -2.57 -14.01
C GLY A 31 -37.69 -3.64 -14.41
N GLU A 32 -37.36 -4.94 -14.32
CA GLU A 32 -38.31 -5.99 -14.66
C GLU A 32 -39.52 -6.03 -13.69
N THR A 33 -40.70 -6.22 -14.26
CA THR A 33 -41.96 -6.28 -13.51
C THR A 33 -42.14 -7.62 -12.80
N ALA A 34 -43.02 -7.66 -11.79
CA ALA A 34 -43.36 -8.92 -11.11
C ALA A 34 -43.93 -9.99 -12.08
N GLY A 35 -44.66 -9.56 -13.11
CA GLY A 35 -45.19 -10.45 -14.15
C GLY A 35 -44.11 -11.10 -15.03
N GLN A 36 -42.93 -10.50 -15.13
CA GLN A 36 -41.78 -11.06 -15.86
C GLN A 36 -40.91 -11.94 -14.95
N ILE A 37 -40.67 -11.49 -13.72
CA ILE A 37 -39.78 -12.17 -12.78
C ILE A 37 -40.39 -13.49 -12.27
N LEU A 38 -41.69 -13.51 -11.93
CA LEU A 38 -42.30 -14.67 -11.27
C LEU A 38 -42.41 -15.92 -12.17
N PRO A 39 -42.83 -15.83 -13.44
CA PRO A 39 -42.86 -17.00 -14.32
C PRO A 39 -41.48 -17.61 -14.52
N TRP A 40 -40.46 -16.77 -14.73
CA TRP A 40 -39.08 -17.23 -14.83
C TRP A 40 -38.62 -17.90 -13.53
N LEU A 41 -38.84 -17.26 -12.38
CA LEU A 41 -38.34 -17.73 -11.10
C LEU A 41 -39.01 -19.05 -10.69
N ASN A 42 -40.33 -19.16 -10.85
CA ASN A 42 -41.08 -20.36 -10.49
C ASN A 42 -40.89 -21.52 -11.49
N ALA A 43 -40.35 -21.27 -12.68
CA ALA A 43 -40.00 -22.32 -13.64
C ALA A 43 -38.67 -23.03 -13.32
N LEU A 44 -37.86 -22.48 -12.40
CA LEU A 44 -36.55 -23.05 -12.07
C LEU A 44 -36.69 -24.26 -11.14
N PRO A 45 -36.08 -25.43 -11.48
CA PRO A 45 -36.13 -26.62 -10.63
C PRO A 45 -35.59 -26.39 -9.21
N GLU A 46 -34.57 -25.54 -9.09
CA GLU A 46 -33.96 -25.17 -7.81
C GLU A 46 -34.93 -24.40 -6.90
N VAL A 47 -35.80 -23.57 -7.48
CA VAL A 47 -36.82 -22.80 -6.76
C VAL A 47 -37.98 -23.70 -6.34
N ILE A 48 -38.45 -24.56 -7.25
CA ILE A 48 -39.50 -25.55 -6.97
C ILE A 48 -39.06 -26.43 -5.80
N LYS A 49 -37.85 -27.00 -5.87
CA LYS A 49 -37.28 -27.82 -4.80
C LYS A 49 -37.17 -27.07 -3.48
N ALA A 50 -36.75 -25.80 -3.49
CA ALA A 50 -36.68 -24.98 -2.29
C ALA A 50 -38.08 -24.71 -1.69
N CYS A 51 -39.09 -24.49 -2.54
CA CYS A 51 -40.48 -24.35 -2.11
C CYS A 51 -41.06 -25.65 -1.55
N GLU A 52 -40.80 -26.80 -2.16
CA GLU A 52 -41.20 -28.11 -1.62
C GLU A 52 -40.55 -28.41 -0.27
N THR A 53 -39.25 -28.12 -0.14
CA THR A 53 -38.49 -28.45 1.07
C THR A 53 -38.87 -27.57 2.27
N HIS A 54 -39.23 -26.31 2.03
CA HIS A 54 -39.36 -25.32 3.11
C HIS A 54 -40.73 -24.65 3.22
N PHE A 55 -41.62 -24.83 2.24
CA PHE A 55 -42.86 -24.07 2.09
C PHE A 55 -44.01 -24.88 1.47
N GLU A 56 -44.04 -26.20 1.72
CA GLU A 56 -45.15 -27.09 1.31
C GLU A 56 -45.44 -27.09 -0.21
N GLY A 57 -44.43 -26.78 -1.02
CA GLY A 57 -44.56 -26.75 -2.48
C GLY A 57 -45.22 -25.48 -3.04
N GLU A 58 -45.59 -24.53 -2.18
CA GLU A 58 -46.21 -23.29 -2.64
C GLU A 58 -45.22 -22.41 -3.41
N LEU A 59 -45.61 -22.03 -4.63
CA LEU A 59 -44.84 -21.14 -5.50
C LEU A 59 -44.59 -19.75 -4.88
N ILE A 60 -43.61 -19.04 -5.42
CA ILE A 60 -43.31 -17.66 -5.04
C ILE A 60 -44.38 -16.73 -5.61
N THR A 61 -44.96 -15.90 -4.75
CA THR A 61 -46.06 -14.99 -5.08
C THR A 61 -45.58 -13.54 -5.26
N PRO A 62 -46.41 -12.65 -5.86
CA PRO A 62 -46.12 -11.22 -5.91
C PRO A 62 -45.86 -10.61 -4.53
N GLN A 63 -46.55 -11.07 -3.49
CA GLN A 63 -46.37 -10.62 -2.11
C GLN A 63 -44.98 -10.97 -1.60
N ASN A 64 -44.45 -12.16 -1.92
CA ASN A 64 -43.08 -12.52 -1.56
C ASN A 64 -42.06 -11.59 -2.23
N LEU A 65 -42.26 -11.27 -3.52
CA LEU A 65 -41.38 -10.38 -4.26
C LEU A 65 -41.45 -8.93 -3.73
N SER A 66 -42.63 -8.44 -3.37
CA SER A 66 -42.79 -7.13 -2.73
C SER A 66 -42.10 -7.06 -1.37
N ALA A 67 -42.22 -8.10 -0.53
CA ALA A 67 -41.50 -8.18 0.74
C ALA A 67 -39.98 -8.21 0.53
N TRP A 68 -39.51 -8.86 -0.54
CA TRP A 68 -38.09 -8.89 -0.89
C TRP A 68 -37.56 -7.51 -1.32
N ARG A 69 -38.34 -6.75 -2.10
CA ARG A 69 -37.99 -5.37 -2.50
C ARG A 69 -37.75 -4.45 -1.31
N MET A 70 -38.54 -4.61 -0.24
CA MET A 70 -38.44 -3.79 0.97
C MET A 70 -37.31 -4.21 1.92
N GLY A 71 -36.72 -5.38 1.73
CA GLY A 71 -35.70 -5.92 2.64
C GLY A 71 -34.45 -6.40 1.91
N GLY A 72 -34.49 -7.62 1.36
CA GLY A 72 -33.33 -8.27 0.77
C GLY A 72 -32.72 -7.50 -0.41
N TYR A 73 -33.56 -6.83 -1.21
CA TYR A 73 -33.10 -5.95 -2.28
C TYR A 73 -32.43 -4.67 -1.75
N GLN A 74 -32.94 -4.06 -0.67
CA GLN A 74 -32.32 -2.86 -0.08
C GLN A 74 -30.92 -3.16 0.47
N VAL A 75 -30.75 -4.33 1.10
CA VAL A 75 -29.43 -4.80 1.55
C VAL A 75 -28.49 -4.98 0.35
N TRP A 76 -28.96 -5.62 -0.72
CA TRP A 76 -28.18 -5.79 -1.94
C TRP A 76 -27.78 -4.45 -2.59
N LEU A 77 -28.70 -3.49 -2.61
CA LEU A 77 -28.45 -2.15 -3.16
C LEU A 77 -27.38 -1.42 -2.35
N SER A 78 -27.50 -1.40 -1.01
CA SER A 78 -26.50 -0.77 -0.13
C SER A 78 -25.09 -1.36 -0.31
N GLN A 79 -24.97 -2.68 -0.47
CA GLN A 79 -23.68 -3.32 -0.73
C GLN A 79 -23.10 -2.92 -2.09
N ARG A 80 -23.96 -2.79 -3.10
CA ARG A 80 -23.54 -2.35 -4.43
C ARG A 80 -23.07 -0.91 -4.41
N ASP A 81 -23.79 -0.03 -3.74
CA ASP A 81 -23.45 1.39 -3.61
C ASP A 81 -22.12 1.56 -2.84
N GLU A 82 -21.86 0.73 -1.83
CA GLU A 82 -20.58 0.71 -1.12
C GLU A 82 -19.41 0.26 -2.01
N ILE A 83 -19.62 -0.77 -2.84
CA ILE A 83 -18.64 -1.24 -3.82
C ILE A 83 -18.38 -0.15 -4.88
N GLU A 84 -19.43 0.53 -5.34
CA GLU A 84 -19.33 1.61 -6.33
C GLU A 84 -18.60 2.83 -5.74
N ALA A 85 -18.95 3.25 -4.53
CA ALA A 85 -18.24 4.30 -3.80
C ALA A 85 -16.75 3.96 -3.59
N THR A 86 -16.45 2.70 -3.27
CA THR A 86 -15.06 2.23 -3.13
C THR A 86 -14.32 2.28 -4.47
N ARG A 87 -14.97 1.90 -5.57
CA ARG A 87 -14.40 1.96 -6.92
C ARG A 87 -14.15 3.40 -7.36
N ASP A 88 -15.06 4.31 -7.02
CA ASP A 88 -14.93 5.74 -7.31
C ASP A 88 -13.78 6.37 -6.54
N ARG A 89 -13.65 6.06 -5.24
CA ARG A 89 -12.49 6.47 -4.44
C ARG A 89 -11.17 5.94 -5.01
N ALA A 90 -11.11 4.67 -5.38
CA ALA A 90 -9.91 4.08 -5.98
C ALA A 90 -9.54 4.74 -7.31
N ARG A 91 -10.53 5.09 -8.15
CA ARG A 91 -10.31 5.82 -9.40
C ARG A 91 -9.78 7.24 -9.12
N TYR A 92 -10.39 7.95 -8.18
CA TYR A 92 -9.97 9.29 -7.78
C TYR A 92 -8.53 9.28 -7.25
N SER A 93 -8.17 8.34 -6.36
CA SER A 93 -6.80 8.22 -5.86
C SER A 93 -5.78 7.90 -6.97
N LEU A 94 -6.17 7.12 -7.98
CA LEU A 94 -5.32 6.84 -9.14
C LEU A 94 -5.10 8.08 -10.02
N GLU A 95 -6.16 8.86 -10.28
CA GLU A 95 -6.06 10.13 -11.00
C GLU A 95 -5.17 11.13 -10.27
N LEU A 96 -5.31 11.19 -8.95
CA LEU A 96 -4.51 12.06 -8.09
C LEU A 96 -3.03 11.65 -8.08
N ALA A 97 -2.74 10.35 -7.99
CA ALA A 97 -1.37 9.85 -8.12
C ALA A 97 -0.75 10.18 -9.48
N LYS A 98 -1.53 10.09 -10.58
CA LYS A 98 -1.07 10.48 -11.92
C LYS A 98 -0.78 11.98 -12.01
N ALA A 99 -1.64 12.82 -11.43
CA ALA A 99 -1.43 14.27 -11.37
C ALA A 99 -0.18 14.63 -10.55
N SER A 100 0.12 13.87 -9.50
CA SER A 100 1.33 14.01 -8.66
C SER A 100 2.58 13.29 -9.24
N GLY A 101 2.62 13.02 -10.55
CA GLY A 101 3.80 12.42 -11.19
C GLY A 101 4.10 10.97 -10.78
N GLY A 102 3.09 10.23 -10.33
CA GLY A 102 3.20 8.83 -9.92
C GLY A 102 3.43 8.63 -8.42
N ASN A 103 3.52 9.70 -7.63
CA ASN A 103 3.70 9.58 -6.18
C ASN A 103 2.34 9.47 -5.46
N LEU A 104 1.87 8.23 -5.28
CA LEU A 104 0.60 7.92 -4.61
C LEU A 104 0.54 8.46 -3.17
N SER A 105 1.68 8.64 -2.48
CA SER A 105 1.70 9.18 -1.12
C SER A 105 1.42 10.68 -1.08
N GLU A 106 1.86 11.45 -2.08
CA GLU A 106 1.55 12.87 -2.22
C GLU A 106 0.08 13.09 -2.57
N GLY A 107 -0.46 12.27 -3.48
CA GLY A 107 -1.88 12.33 -3.81
C GLY A 107 -2.77 11.99 -2.62
N ALA A 108 -2.51 10.87 -1.94
CA ALA A 108 -3.26 10.49 -0.74
C ALA A 108 -3.14 11.55 0.39
N LEU A 109 -1.98 12.20 0.52
CA LEU A 109 -1.78 13.30 1.48
C LEU A 109 -2.60 14.53 1.11
N ALA A 110 -2.65 14.89 -0.18
CA ALA A 110 -3.46 16.01 -0.67
C ALA A 110 -4.96 15.76 -0.44
N GLN A 111 -5.43 14.53 -0.69
CA GLN A 111 -6.81 14.13 -0.42
C GLN A 111 -7.14 14.21 1.08
N VAL A 112 -6.32 13.59 1.95
CA VAL A 112 -6.53 13.63 3.41
C VAL A 112 -6.47 15.08 3.92
N THR A 113 -5.59 15.90 3.36
CA THR A 113 -5.52 17.33 3.71
C THR A 113 -6.80 18.06 3.29
N GLY A 114 -7.33 17.79 2.11
CA GLY A 114 -8.61 18.32 1.63
C GLY A 114 -9.80 17.92 2.51
N GLU A 115 -9.92 16.63 2.82
CA GLU A 115 -10.98 16.11 3.72
C GLU A 115 -10.88 16.73 5.13
N VAL A 116 -9.66 16.93 5.65
CA VAL A 116 -9.44 17.64 6.92
C VAL A 116 -9.84 19.11 6.82
N MET A 117 -9.54 19.79 5.71
CA MET A 117 -9.93 21.18 5.49
C MET A 117 -11.44 21.35 5.41
N GLU A 118 -12.14 20.50 4.64
CA GLU A 118 -13.61 20.49 4.55
C GLU A 118 -14.25 20.27 5.93
N LEU A 119 -13.76 19.29 6.69
CA LEU A 119 -14.29 19.01 8.02
C LEU A 119 -14.01 20.15 9.02
N MET A 120 -12.89 20.85 8.88
CA MET A 120 -12.59 22.04 9.67
C MET A 120 -13.51 23.23 9.31
N GLU A 121 -13.91 23.36 8.04
CA GLU A 121 -14.90 24.35 7.61
C GLU A 121 -16.29 24.04 8.18
N GLU A 122 -16.72 22.77 8.15
CA GLU A 122 -17.96 22.32 8.77
C GLU A 122 -17.99 22.60 10.28
N ILE A 123 -16.91 22.26 10.99
CA ILE A 123 -16.75 22.56 12.42
C ILE A 123 -16.83 24.07 12.69
N THR A 124 -16.22 24.87 11.83
CA THR A 124 -16.27 26.33 11.93
C THR A 124 -17.69 26.86 11.71
N ALA A 125 -18.44 26.28 10.77
CA ALA A 125 -19.83 26.63 10.50
C ALA A 125 -20.74 26.28 11.69
N VAL A 126 -20.60 25.08 12.27
CA VAL A 126 -21.33 24.65 13.47
C VAL A 126 -21.07 25.61 14.64
N ARG A 127 -19.81 25.98 14.87
CA ARG A 127 -19.44 26.92 15.92
C ARG A 127 -20.05 28.31 15.70
N LYS A 128 -20.04 28.83 14.46
CA LYS A 128 -20.66 30.11 14.11
C LYS A 128 -22.18 30.12 14.31
N ALA A 129 -22.83 28.97 14.09
CA ALA A 129 -24.25 28.78 14.35
C ALA A 129 -24.59 28.60 15.84
N GLY A 130 -23.60 28.65 16.75
CA GLY A 130 -23.79 28.43 18.18
C GLY A 130 -24.00 26.96 18.56
N GLY A 131 -23.74 26.02 17.64
CA GLY A 131 -23.83 24.58 17.90
C GLY A 131 -22.62 24.07 18.68
N GLU A 132 -22.83 23.02 19.48
CA GLU A 132 -21.75 22.28 20.12
C GLU A 132 -21.05 21.36 19.13
N ILE A 133 -19.72 21.32 19.20
CA ILE A 133 -18.89 20.42 18.40
C ILE A 133 -18.62 19.18 19.26
N ASP A 134 -18.88 17.99 18.71
CA ASP A 134 -18.53 16.72 19.37
C ASP A 134 -17.00 16.64 19.60
N PRO A 135 -16.53 16.54 20.86
CA PRO A 135 -15.11 16.36 21.16
C PRO A 135 -14.46 15.17 20.44
N LYS A 136 -15.22 14.12 20.13
CA LYS A 136 -14.71 12.95 19.38
C LYS A 136 -14.34 13.31 17.94
N ALA A 137 -15.07 14.21 17.30
CA ALA A 137 -14.76 14.69 15.96
C ALA A 137 -13.41 15.42 15.93
N LEU A 138 -13.16 16.28 16.93
CA LEU A 138 -11.88 16.99 17.07
C LEU A 138 -10.69 16.04 17.28
N VAL A 139 -10.86 15.00 18.11
CA VAL A 139 -9.83 13.98 18.33
C VAL A 139 -9.56 13.16 17.08
N ALA A 140 -10.59 12.81 16.32
CA ALA A 140 -10.45 12.07 15.06
C ALA A 140 -9.63 12.86 14.03
N ILE A 141 -9.92 14.15 13.87
CA ILE A 141 -9.18 15.05 12.96
C ILE A 141 -7.70 15.14 13.35
N ASN A 142 -7.42 15.37 14.63
CA ASN A 142 -6.04 15.47 15.10
C ASN A 142 -5.25 14.18 14.83
N LYS A 143 -5.88 13.01 15.05
CA LYS A 143 -5.24 11.71 14.74
C LYS A 143 -4.92 11.56 13.25
N ILE A 144 -5.85 11.94 12.38
CA ILE A 144 -5.65 11.89 10.92
C ILE A 144 -4.50 12.81 10.51
N LEU A 145 -4.47 14.04 11.04
CA LEU A 145 -3.44 15.03 10.73
C LEU A 145 -2.04 14.57 11.21
N VAL A 146 -1.95 14.03 12.43
CA VAL A 146 -0.68 13.51 12.97
C VAL A 146 -0.17 12.34 12.14
N ALA A 147 -1.05 11.40 11.75
CA ALA A 147 -0.67 10.27 10.91
C ALA A 147 -0.25 10.68 9.48
N ALA A 148 -0.88 11.74 8.95
CA ALA A 148 -0.51 12.32 7.67
C ALA A 148 0.90 12.96 7.73
N ARG A 149 1.17 13.76 8.77
CA ARG A 149 2.47 14.40 8.98
C ARG A 149 3.60 13.43 9.26
N SER A 150 3.35 12.36 10.02
CA SER A 150 4.38 11.35 10.29
C SER A 150 4.85 10.67 9.01
N ARG A 151 3.93 10.36 8.09
CA ARG A 151 4.26 9.74 6.79
C ARG A 151 5.05 10.68 5.87
N GLU A 152 4.76 11.98 5.92
CA GLU A 152 5.53 13.00 5.20
C GLU A 152 6.99 13.04 5.70
N LEU A 153 7.18 13.04 7.02
CA LEU A 153 8.51 13.00 7.64
C LEU A 153 9.28 11.72 7.30
N ASP A 154 8.61 10.56 7.26
CA ASP A 154 9.23 9.29 6.85
C ASP A 154 9.71 9.35 5.39
N THR A 155 8.91 9.94 4.51
CA THR A 155 9.24 10.11 3.09
C THR A 155 10.48 11.00 2.92
N LEU A 156 10.52 12.14 3.61
CA LEU A 156 11.66 13.06 3.59
C LEU A 156 12.93 12.40 4.16
N THR A 157 12.77 11.62 5.24
CA THR A 157 13.86 10.86 5.85
C THR A 157 14.43 9.83 4.87
N HIS A 158 13.56 9.12 4.15
CA HIS A 158 13.98 8.16 3.14
C HIS A 158 14.75 8.84 1.99
N GLN A 159 14.26 9.97 1.47
CA GLN A 159 14.95 10.74 0.42
C GLN A 159 16.33 11.23 0.88
N LEU A 160 16.44 11.70 2.12
CA LEU A 160 17.72 12.11 2.70
C LEU A 160 18.70 10.93 2.79
N ASN A 161 18.21 9.75 3.18
CA ASN A 161 19.04 8.55 3.27
C ASN A 161 19.55 8.09 1.89
N LEU A 162 18.71 8.18 0.85
CA LEU A 162 19.15 7.90 -0.53
C LEU A 162 20.24 8.86 -0.98
N LYS A 163 20.07 10.17 -0.76
CA LYS A 163 21.11 11.16 -1.10
C LYS A 163 22.42 10.92 -0.34
N LYS A 164 22.35 10.53 0.94
CA LYS A 164 23.54 10.17 1.72
C LYS A 164 24.23 8.93 1.18
N LEU A 165 23.47 7.93 0.71
CA LEU A 165 24.02 6.74 0.09
C LEU A 165 24.74 7.09 -1.21
N GLU A 166 24.12 7.89 -2.09
CA GLU A 166 24.74 8.36 -3.33
C GLU A 166 26.03 9.15 -3.07
N GLN A 167 26.06 9.99 -2.02
CA GLN A 167 27.26 10.71 -1.62
C GLN A 167 28.37 9.76 -1.17
N LYS A 168 28.04 8.74 -0.36
CA LYS A 168 29.00 7.72 0.07
C LYS A 168 29.55 6.92 -1.11
N ASP A 169 28.71 6.56 -2.07
CA ASP A 169 29.16 5.83 -3.27
C ASP A 169 30.13 6.68 -4.09
N ARG A 170 29.88 7.99 -4.22
CA ARG A 170 30.80 8.92 -4.88
C ARG A 170 32.11 9.11 -4.11
N GLU A 171 32.04 9.21 -2.79
CA GLU A 171 33.22 9.29 -1.93
C GLU A 171 34.08 8.03 -2.06
N LEU A 172 33.45 6.85 -2.09
CA LEU A 172 34.13 5.57 -2.28
C LEU A 172 34.79 5.52 -3.66
N ALA A 173 34.07 5.86 -4.73
CA ALA A 173 34.62 5.88 -6.08
C ALA A 173 35.82 6.83 -6.20
N LEU A 174 35.72 8.04 -5.64
CA LEU A 174 36.83 8.99 -5.63
C LEU A 174 38.03 8.48 -4.80
N ALA A 175 37.76 7.80 -3.68
CA ALA A 175 38.80 7.18 -2.86
C ALA A 175 39.50 6.03 -3.59
N GLU A 176 38.75 5.20 -4.33
CA GLU A 176 39.28 4.14 -5.17
C GLU A 176 40.13 4.70 -6.30
N ASP A 177 39.65 5.70 -7.04
CA ASP A 177 40.39 6.37 -8.11
C ASP A 177 41.69 6.99 -7.59
N LYS A 178 41.60 7.71 -6.46
CA LYS A 178 42.77 8.32 -5.82
C LYS A 178 43.77 7.25 -5.36
N PHE A 179 43.30 6.16 -4.78
CA PHE A 179 44.15 5.04 -4.37
C PHE A 179 44.85 4.41 -5.58
N GLN A 180 44.14 4.19 -6.68
CA GLN A 180 44.71 3.64 -7.91
C GLN A 180 45.81 4.54 -8.48
N ILE A 181 45.57 5.84 -8.58
CA ILE A 181 46.57 6.81 -9.05
C ILE A 181 47.78 6.83 -8.12
N GLN A 182 47.56 6.96 -6.81
CA GLN A 182 48.65 6.97 -5.82
C GLN A 182 49.45 5.67 -5.82
N PHE A 183 48.81 4.52 -6.04
CA PHE A 183 49.48 3.24 -6.16
C PHE A 183 50.39 3.20 -7.39
N VAL A 184 49.91 3.64 -8.55
CA VAL A 184 50.71 3.70 -9.79
C VAL A 184 51.88 4.67 -9.64
N GLU A 185 51.66 5.86 -9.07
CA GLU A 185 52.72 6.84 -8.80
C GLU A 185 53.79 6.27 -7.87
N ALA A 186 53.38 5.64 -6.76
CA ALA A 186 54.30 5.01 -5.83
C ALA A 186 55.06 3.85 -6.49
N PHE A 187 54.37 3.02 -7.28
CA PHE A 187 54.99 1.92 -8.02
C PHE A 187 56.06 2.43 -8.98
N LEU A 188 55.76 3.47 -9.77
CA LEU A 188 56.72 4.10 -10.68
C LEU A 188 57.92 4.69 -9.92
N LYS A 189 57.70 5.34 -8.78
CA LYS A 189 58.77 5.88 -7.94
C LYS A 189 59.71 4.79 -7.42
N HIS A 190 59.16 3.63 -7.04
CA HIS A 190 59.91 2.54 -6.43
C HIS A 190 60.48 1.55 -7.45
N LEU A 191 60.04 1.61 -8.71
CA LEU A 191 60.61 0.81 -9.79
C LEU A 191 62.11 1.06 -9.96
N ASP A 192 62.61 2.26 -9.68
CA ASP A 192 64.04 2.59 -9.77
C ASP A 192 64.85 2.32 -8.49
N ASP A 193 64.22 1.81 -7.43
CA ASP A 193 64.92 1.40 -6.23
C ASP A 193 65.60 0.03 -6.45
N LYS A 194 66.94 0.07 -6.54
CA LYS A 194 67.77 -1.12 -6.75
C LYS A 194 67.53 -2.21 -5.71
N LYS A 195 67.35 -1.84 -4.44
CA LYS A 195 67.16 -2.80 -3.34
C LYS A 195 65.75 -3.40 -3.37
N ALA A 196 64.75 -2.62 -3.81
CA ALA A 196 63.41 -3.15 -4.05
C ALA A 196 63.40 -4.20 -5.18
N ARG A 197 64.15 -3.97 -6.27
CA ARG A 197 64.29 -4.97 -7.36
C ARG A 197 64.93 -6.26 -6.89
N GLU A 198 66.04 -6.17 -6.15
CA GLU A 198 66.75 -7.35 -5.61
C GLU A 198 65.83 -8.22 -4.72
N ILE A 199 65.00 -7.59 -3.88
CA ILE A 199 64.03 -8.32 -3.05
C ILE A 199 62.93 -8.97 -3.92
N ALA A 200 62.40 -8.25 -4.91
CA ALA A 200 61.35 -8.74 -5.80
C ALA A 200 61.80 -9.94 -6.64
N GLU A 201 63.03 -9.91 -7.15
CA GLU A 201 63.63 -10.95 -7.99
C GLU A 201 64.21 -12.14 -7.20
N SER A 202 64.33 -12.02 -5.87
CA SER A 202 64.88 -13.07 -5.01
C SER A 202 64.12 -14.41 -5.13
N GLY A 203 64.76 -15.53 -4.78
CA GLY A 203 64.13 -16.86 -4.83
C GLY A 203 63.18 -17.18 -3.65
N VAL A 204 62.93 -16.24 -2.73
CA VAL A 204 62.18 -16.52 -1.49
C VAL A 204 60.66 -16.56 -1.72
N HIS A 205 59.92 -17.11 -0.74
CA HIS A 205 58.46 -17.21 -0.82
C HIS A 205 57.78 -15.83 -0.96
N LYS A 206 56.66 -15.77 -1.69
CA LYS A 206 55.94 -14.52 -2.01
C LYS A 206 55.63 -13.66 -0.77
N ASP A 207 55.18 -14.28 0.31
CA ASP A 207 54.81 -13.55 1.53
C ASP A 207 56.03 -12.92 2.21
N ILE A 208 57.18 -13.59 2.16
CA ILE A 208 58.45 -13.06 2.69
C ILE A 208 58.91 -11.87 1.83
N LYS A 209 58.77 -11.95 0.50
CA LYS A 209 59.05 -10.82 -0.40
C LYS A 209 58.16 -9.63 -0.08
N MET A 210 56.87 -9.87 0.12
CA MET A 210 55.88 -8.84 0.46
C MET A 210 56.26 -8.11 1.75
N ASP A 211 56.63 -8.86 2.80
CA ASP A 211 57.03 -8.27 4.08
C ASP A 211 58.35 -7.51 3.99
N GLN A 212 59.34 -8.06 3.28
CA GLN A 212 60.64 -7.40 3.06
C GLN A 212 60.50 -6.11 2.24
N LEU A 213 59.72 -6.13 1.15
CA LEU A 213 59.41 -4.94 0.36
C LEU A 213 58.65 -3.92 1.18
N ARG A 214 57.62 -4.33 1.92
CA ARG A 214 56.82 -3.44 2.76
C ARG A 214 57.68 -2.80 3.85
N LEU A 215 58.59 -3.54 4.47
CA LEU A 215 59.52 -3.02 5.48
C LEU A 215 60.56 -2.07 4.88
N HIS A 216 61.11 -2.38 3.71
CA HIS A 216 62.09 -1.54 3.02
C HIS A 216 61.48 -0.22 2.54
N LEU A 217 60.27 -0.25 1.96
CA LEU A 217 59.62 0.92 1.38
C LEU A 217 58.92 1.82 2.41
N PHE A 218 58.34 1.24 3.46
CA PHE A 218 57.49 1.98 4.42
C PHE A 218 57.98 1.94 5.87
N GLY A 219 59.09 1.24 6.15
CA GLY A 219 59.62 1.11 7.50
C GLY A 219 58.74 0.28 8.45
N ARG A 220 59.08 0.29 9.74
CA ARG A 220 58.28 -0.39 10.77
C ARG A 220 56.91 0.29 10.89
N ARG A 221 55.87 -0.51 11.03
CA ARG A 221 54.50 0.01 11.22
C ARG A 221 54.49 0.74 12.57
N PRO A 222 53.94 1.96 12.67
CA PRO A 222 53.66 2.54 13.98
C PRO A 222 52.72 1.60 14.73
N GLU A 223 52.97 1.39 16.03
CA GLU A 223 52.08 0.60 16.89
C GLU A 223 50.67 1.18 16.78
N ARG A 224 49.68 0.32 16.45
CA ARG A 224 48.29 0.76 16.45
C ARG A 224 47.94 1.16 17.87
N GLN A 225 47.73 2.45 18.11
CA GLN A 225 46.92 2.85 19.26
C GLN A 225 45.50 2.35 18.96
N GLU A 226 45.07 1.34 19.71
CA GLU A 226 43.68 0.94 19.75
C GLU A 226 42.86 2.18 20.15
N GLY A 227 41.94 2.58 19.28
CA GLY A 227 41.00 3.66 19.59
C GLY A 227 40.12 3.29 20.78
N PRO A 228 39.52 4.27 21.48
CA PRO A 228 38.69 3.98 22.65
C PRO A 228 37.50 3.10 22.26
N PRO A 229 37.00 2.26 23.20
CA PRO A 229 35.89 1.35 22.99
C PRO A 229 34.58 2.04 22.59
#